data_AF-A0A3M7M8Q6-F1
#
_entry.id   AF-A0A3M7M8Q6-F1
#
_cell.length_a   1.000
_cell.length_b   1.000
_cell.length_c   1.000
_cell.angle_alpha   90.00
_cell.angle_beta   90.00
_cell.angle_gamma   90.00
#
_symmetry.space_group_name_H-M   'P 1'
#
loop_
_entity.id
_entity.type
_entity.pdbx_description
1 polymer ?
#
loop_
_entity_poly.entity_id
_entity_poly.type
_entity_poly.pdbx_seq_one_letter_code
_entity_poly.pdbx_strand_id
1 'polypeptide(L)'
;MNSNSNHEPPPAYTPGPIQSSNASQPISASNSTDADPYAFLRSFDTVFLIDDSGSMAGRCWRETAKALELITPICTARDKDGIDIYFLNHPDSSVYKNVTSASTIIEIFQTVRPSGYTPTGQRLNNILKPYLKRYEKNDKTKPINIIVITDGEPSDDVESPIIQAAKKLDKLDAPAWQVGIQFFQVGNEPGAREHLKQLDDGLAELAKDDDLRDIVDTVPFTGADNSELNAAGIMKVVLGSVNRRLDRKSADLYNKRY
;
A
#
# COMPACT_ATOMS: atom_id res chain seq x y z
N MET A 1 25.43 16.05 -87.37
CA MET A 1 24.51 16.55 -86.33
C MET A 1 25.26 17.56 -85.51
N ASN A 2 24.94 18.83 -85.73
CA ASN A 2 25.47 20.01 -85.02
C ASN A 2 25.18 19.86 -83.51
N SER A 3 25.94 20.44 -82.57
CA SER A 3 26.68 21.70 -82.67
C SER A 3 27.69 21.83 -81.53
N ASN A 4 28.90 22.23 -81.89
CA ASN A 4 29.83 23.15 -81.22
C ASN A 4 29.61 23.44 -79.72
N SER A 5 30.57 22.94 -78.94
CA SER A 5 31.11 23.62 -77.76
C SER A 5 32.08 24.72 -78.20
N ASN A 6 31.96 25.93 -77.65
CA ASN A 6 33.11 26.81 -77.53
C ASN A 6 32.99 27.81 -76.37
N HIS A 7 34.12 27.93 -75.69
CA HIS A 7 34.60 28.99 -74.82
C HIS A 7 34.04 29.20 -73.40
N GLU A 8 34.90 28.73 -72.48
CA GLU A 8 35.59 29.47 -71.41
C GLU A 8 34.83 30.15 -70.25
N PRO A 9 35.48 30.18 -69.06
CA PRO A 9 34.80 30.36 -67.80
C PRO A 9 34.89 31.80 -67.26
N PRO A 10 34.00 32.17 -66.35
CA PRO A 10 34.22 33.26 -65.40
C PRO A 10 34.20 32.70 -63.94
N PRO A 11 34.55 33.48 -62.91
CA PRO A 11 35.61 33.16 -61.96
C PRO A 11 35.12 32.54 -60.64
N ALA A 12 36.08 32.10 -59.83
CA ALA A 12 35.88 31.44 -58.54
C ALA A 12 35.17 32.34 -57.50
N TYR A 13 34.06 31.83 -56.97
CA TYR A 13 33.35 32.37 -55.81
C TYR A 13 33.72 31.61 -54.53
N THR A 14 33.94 32.36 -53.45
CA THR A 14 34.25 31.90 -52.09
C THR A 14 33.07 31.12 -51.48
N PRO A 15 33.29 29.98 -50.77
CA PRO A 15 32.20 29.22 -50.15
C PRO A 15 31.67 29.90 -48.89
N GLY A 16 30.39 30.26 -48.88
CA GLY A 16 29.60 30.50 -47.68
C GLY A 16 29.17 29.18 -47.02
N PRO A 17 28.91 29.16 -45.71
CA PRO A 17 28.74 27.92 -44.96
C PRO A 17 27.45 27.18 -45.30
N ILE A 18 27.61 25.86 -45.47
CA ILE A 18 26.63 24.86 -45.89
C ILE A 18 25.44 24.81 -44.91
N GLN A 19 24.23 25.07 -45.40
CA GLN A 19 23.00 24.62 -44.76
C GLN A 19 22.86 23.12 -44.95
N SER A 20 23.12 22.36 -43.89
CA SER A 20 22.79 20.94 -43.81
C SER A 20 21.42 20.81 -43.15
N SER A 21 20.44 20.40 -43.95
CA SER A 21 19.12 19.95 -43.52
C SER A 21 19.25 18.74 -42.59
N ASN A 22 18.99 18.94 -41.30
CA ASN A 22 18.46 17.94 -40.38
C ASN A 22 17.79 18.70 -39.22
N ALA A 23 16.57 19.16 -39.46
CA ALA A 23 15.69 19.60 -38.39
C ALA A 23 15.19 18.36 -37.64
N SER A 24 16.02 17.82 -36.74
CA SER A 24 15.53 17.02 -35.63
C SER A 24 14.68 17.97 -34.80
N GLN A 25 13.36 17.93 -35.00
CA GLN A 25 12.45 18.58 -34.07
C GLN A 25 12.78 18.05 -32.67
N PRO A 26 12.91 18.91 -31.65
CA PRO A 26 12.89 18.41 -30.30
C PRO A 26 11.54 17.72 -30.17
N ILE A 27 11.57 16.40 -29.95
CA ILE A 27 10.43 15.70 -29.39
C ILE A 27 10.22 16.43 -28.07
N SER A 28 9.29 17.39 -28.07
CA SER A 28 8.78 18.00 -26.86
C SER A 28 8.35 16.81 -26.01
N ALA A 29 9.19 16.49 -25.03
CA ALA A 29 8.85 15.55 -23.99
C ALA A 29 7.49 16.01 -23.49
N SER A 30 6.47 15.24 -23.83
CA SER A 30 5.12 15.47 -23.37
C SER A 30 5.22 15.61 -21.86
N ASN A 31 4.86 16.80 -21.37
CA ASN A 31 4.63 17.05 -19.97
C ASN A 31 3.62 16.02 -19.44
N SER A 32 4.15 14.98 -18.83
CA SER A 32 3.53 14.35 -17.67
C SER A 32 4.64 14.27 -16.63
N THR A 33 4.77 15.31 -15.81
CA THR A 33 5.22 15.07 -14.44
C THR A 33 4.22 14.09 -13.85
N ASP A 34 4.58 12.81 -13.91
CA ASP A 34 3.82 11.70 -13.34
C ASP A 34 3.62 12.05 -11.86
N ALA A 35 2.40 12.43 -11.49
CA ALA A 35 2.10 12.75 -10.11
C ALA A 35 2.39 11.48 -9.32
N ASP A 36 3.33 11.54 -8.37
CA ASP A 36 3.74 10.41 -7.52
C ASP A 36 2.50 9.60 -7.14
N PRO A 37 2.31 8.37 -7.66
CA PRO A 37 1.03 7.68 -7.56
C PRO A 37 0.71 7.28 -6.11
N TYR A 38 1.72 7.33 -5.25
CA TYR A 38 1.64 7.08 -3.81
C TYR A 38 1.56 8.38 -2.99
N ALA A 39 1.44 9.56 -3.62
CA ALA A 39 1.45 10.86 -2.92
C ALA A 39 0.42 10.95 -1.79
N PHE A 40 -0.69 10.21 -1.91
CA PHE A 40 -1.74 10.17 -0.90
C PHE A 40 -1.25 9.60 0.44
N LEU A 41 -0.21 8.76 0.47
CA LEU A 41 0.40 8.23 1.70
C LEU A 41 0.89 9.34 2.63
N ARG A 42 1.25 10.52 2.11
CA ARG A 42 1.69 11.67 2.91
C ARG A 42 0.62 12.19 3.87
N SER A 43 -0.65 11.87 3.62
CA SER A 43 -1.81 12.33 4.39
C SER A 43 -2.20 11.39 5.52
N PHE A 44 -1.54 10.24 5.67
CA PHE A 44 -1.88 9.21 6.65
C PHE A 44 -0.67 8.84 7.49
N ASP A 45 -0.91 8.48 8.75
CA ASP A 45 0.04 7.71 9.55
C ASP A 45 -0.10 6.24 9.17
N THR A 46 1.00 5.61 8.76
CA THR A 46 1.01 4.17 8.49
C THR A 46 1.32 3.39 9.76
N VAL A 47 0.57 2.33 10.01
CA VAL A 47 0.81 1.40 11.13
C VAL A 47 0.90 -0.02 10.57
N PHE A 48 2.01 -0.72 10.81
CA PHE A 48 2.10 -2.15 10.55
C PHE A 48 1.68 -2.93 11.80
N LEU A 49 0.67 -3.78 11.66
CA LEU A 49 0.30 -4.78 12.66
C LEU A 49 0.70 -6.16 12.13
N ILE A 50 1.78 -6.71 12.66
CA ILE A 50 2.38 -7.95 12.17
C ILE A 50 1.92 -9.10 13.06
N ASP A 51 1.29 -10.09 12.45
CA ASP A 51 1.00 -11.37 13.08
C ASP A 51 2.30 -12.13 13.34
N ASP A 52 2.62 -12.32 14.60
CA ASP A 52 3.74 -13.10 15.10
C ASP A 52 3.26 -14.35 15.86
N SER A 53 2.05 -14.83 15.56
CA SER A 53 1.49 -16.06 16.14
C SER A 53 2.27 -17.31 15.71
N GLY A 54 2.01 -18.45 16.37
CA GLY A 54 2.67 -19.70 16.04
C GLY A 54 2.43 -20.23 14.62
N SER A 55 1.27 -19.95 14.01
CA SER A 55 0.93 -20.40 12.64
C SER A 55 1.86 -19.79 11.60
N MET A 56 2.33 -18.56 11.85
CA MET A 56 3.22 -17.83 10.95
C MET A 56 4.56 -18.52 10.72
N ALA A 57 4.97 -19.47 11.58
CA ALA A 57 6.29 -20.10 11.50
C ALA A 57 6.58 -20.72 10.11
N GLY A 58 7.80 -20.50 9.62
CA GLY A 58 8.27 -21.08 8.37
C GLY A 58 7.88 -20.26 7.13
N ARG A 59 6.93 -20.75 6.32
CA ARG A 59 6.64 -20.14 5.01
C ARG A 59 6.05 -18.74 5.18
N CYS A 60 4.99 -18.59 5.97
CA CYS A 60 4.25 -17.35 6.14
C CYS A 60 5.17 -16.23 6.67
N TRP A 61 6.01 -16.51 7.68
CA TRP A 61 6.96 -15.53 8.23
C TRP A 61 7.97 -15.01 7.19
N ARG A 62 8.44 -15.87 6.28
CA ARG A 62 9.31 -15.43 5.17
C ARG A 62 8.55 -14.62 4.14
N GLU A 63 7.27 -14.93 3.90
CA GLU A 63 6.41 -14.14 3.02
C GLU A 63 6.14 -12.77 3.64
N THR A 64 5.91 -12.68 4.96
CA THR A 64 5.84 -11.40 5.69
C THR A 64 7.13 -10.60 5.55
N ALA A 65 8.30 -11.23 5.67
CA ALA A 65 9.58 -10.54 5.46
C ALA A 65 9.65 -9.91 4.07
N LYS A 66 9.30 -10.66 3.02
CA LYS A 66 9.26 -10.17 1.63
C LYS A 66 8.22 -9.07 1.43
N ALA A 67 7.05 -9.22 2.04
CA ALA A 67 5.99 -8.22 2.02
C ALA A 67 6.50 -6.89 2.60
N LEU A 68 7.17 -6.93 3.76
CA LEU A 68 7.77 -5.76 4.37
C LEU A 68 8.88 -5.15 3.49
N GLU A 69 9.76 -5.96 2.93
CA GLU A 69 10.80 -5.49 1.99
C GLU A 69 10.19 -4.74 0.79
N LEU A 70 9.02 -5.19 0.32
CA LEU A 70 8.32 -4.61 -0.82
C LEU A 70 7.63 -3.28 -0.49
N ILE A 71 6.92 -3.19 0.63
CA ILE A 71 6.02 -2.06 0.92
C ILE A 71 6.62 -1.00 1.84
N THR A 72 7.55 -1.37 2.72
CA THR A 72 8.15 -0.42 3.68
C THR A 72 8.93 0.73 3.04
N PRO A 73 9.68 0.56 1.92
CA PRO A 73 10.34 1.69 1.27
C PRO A 73 9.34 2.69 0.67
N ILE A 74 8.18 2.20 0.23
CA ILE A 74 7.13 3.03 -0.36
C ILE A 74 6.51 3.92 0.73
N CYS A 75 6.14 3.32 1.87
CA CYS A 75 5.52 4.02 2.98
C CYS A 75 6.50 5.01 3.64
N THR A 76 7.71 4.57 4.01
CA THR A 76 8.69 5.42 4.72
C THR A 76 9.18 6.62 3.90
N ALA A 77 9.24 6.50 2.56
CA ALA A 77 9.62 7.63 1.70
C ALA A 77 8.59 8.79 1.70
N ARG A 78 7.37 8.55 2.18
CA ARG A 78 6.25 9.49 2.11
C ARG A 78 5.68 9.86 3.49
N ASP A 79 5.95 9.07 4.51
CA ASP A 79 5.56 9.34 5.90
C ASP A 79 6.72 9.98 6.68
N LYS A 80 6.68 11.30 6.87
CA LYS A 80 7.84 12.07 7.40
C LYS A 80 8.02 11.91 8.91
N ASP A 81 6.92 11.76 9.63
CA ASP A 81 6.86 11.46 11.07
C ASP A 81 7.04 9.97 11.37
N GLY A 82 7.19 9.15 10.32
CA GLY A 82 7.54 7.75 10.42
C GLY A 82 6.35 6.82 10.69
N ILE A 83 6.65 5.53 10.72
CA ILE A 83 5.67 4.45 10.76
C ILE A 83 5.74 3.76 12.12
N ASP A 84 4.58 3.36 12.63
CA ASP A 84 4.49 2.56 13.84
C ASP A 84 4.41 1.07 13.51
N ILE A 85 5.12 0.25 14.27
CA ILE A 85 5.07 -1.21 14.20
C ILE A 85 4.45 -1.74 15.49
N TYR A 86 3.56 -2.70 15.34
CA TYR A 86 3.00 -3.51 16.41
C TYR A 86 3.07 -4.97 16.00
N PHE A 87 3.27 -5.84 16.97
CA PHE A 87 3.07 -7.29 16.84
C PHE A 87 1.84 -7.72 17.62
N LEU A 88 1.24 -8.87 17.29
CA LEU A 88 0.08 -9.39 18.02
C LEU A 88 0.46 -9.85 19.43
N ASN A 89 1.52 -10.65 19.55
CA ASN A 89 1.96 -11.30 20.79
C ASN A 89 3.14 -10.57 21.44
N HIS A 90 4.10 -10.07 20.65
CA HIS A 90 5.25 -9.36 21.22
C HIS A 90 4.82 -8.03 21.86
N PRO A 91 5.40 -7.68 23.04
CA PRO A 91 5.07 -6.46 23.75
C PRO A 91 5.43 -5.23 22.92
N ASP A 92 4.66 -4.17 23.09
CA ASP A 92 4.94 -2.89 22.43
C ASP A 92 6.22 -2.24 23.00
N SER A 93 6.89 -1.44 22.18
CA SER A 93 8.14 -0.76 22.55
C SER A 93 8.24 0.60 21.88
N SER A 94 8.90 1.56 22.53
CA SER A 94 9.15 2.89 21.96
C SER A 94 10.02 2.84 20.72
N VAL A 95 10.89 1.82 20.58
CA VAL A 95 11.73 1.64 19.38
C VAL A 95 10.94 1.22 18.15
N TYR A 96 9.66 0.85 18.33
CA TYR A 96 8.76 0.46 17.25
C TYR A 96 7.90 1.64 16.75
N LYS A 97 8.14 2.86 17.25
CA LYS A 97 7.33 4.05 16.90
C LYS A 97 8.12 5.02 16.05
N ASN A 98 7.42 5.72 15.15
CA ASN A 98 8.00 6.77 14.30
C ASN A 98 9.23 6.29 13.51
N VAL A 99 9.21 5.05 13.02
CA VAL A 99 10.32 4.46 12.26
C VAL A 99 10.33 5.04 10.85
N THR A 100 11.41 5.72 10.48
CA THR A 100 11.53 6.46 9.20
C THR A 100 12.41 5.74 8.17
N SER A 101 13.02 4.61 8.52
CA SER A 101 13.84 3.82 7.61
C SER A 101 13.27 2.43 7.40
N ALA A 102 13.14 2.02 6.13
CA ALA A 102 12.77 0.66 5.77
C ALA A 102 13.74 -0.39 6.39
N SER A 103 15.04 -0.10 6.43
CA SER A 103 16.03 -1.03 7.01
C SER A 103 15.75 -1.31 8.49
N THR A 104 15.37 -0.29 9.25
CA THR A 104 15.06 -0.41 10.68
C THR A 104 13.79 -1.25 10.90
N ILE A 105 12.80 -1.13 10.01
CA ILE A 105 11.59 -1.99 10.07
C ILE A 105 11.99 -3.47 9.89
N ILE A 106 12.86 -3.76 8.92
CA ILE A 106 13.35 -5.11 8.68
C ILE A 106 14.19 -5.63 9.86
N GLU A 107 15.06 -4.80 10.43
CA GLU A 107 15.85 -5.16 11.62
C GLU A 107 14.94 -5.48 12.82
N ILE A 108 13.93 -4.65 13.10
CA ILE A 108 12.93 -4.89 14.15
C ILE A 108 12.24 -6.24 13.94
N PHE A 109 11.75 -6.49 12.72
CA PHE A 109 11.11 -7.76 12.36
C PHE A 109 12.02 -8.97 12.61
N GLN A 110 13.31 -8.83 12.30
CA GLN A 110 14.30 -9.89 12.52
C GLN A 110 14.59 -10.18 14.00
N THR A 111 14.23 -9.30 14.94
CA THR A 111 14.35 -9.56 16.39
C THR A 111 13.21 -10.40 16.97
N VAL A 112 12.09 -10.53 16.23
CA VAL A 112 10.87 -11.21 16.67
C VAL A 112 10.81 -12.64 16.12
N ARG A 113 10.19 -13.55 16.88
CA ARG A 113 9.97 -14.94 16.45
C ARG A 113 8.49 -15.33 16.59
N PRO A 114 7.92 -16.04 15.60
CA PRO A 114 6.55 -16.57 15.66
C PRO A 114 6.30 -17.41 16.92
N SER A 115 5.27 -17.06 17.70
CA SER A 115 4.83 -17.77 18.89
C SER A 115 3.46 -17.26 19.38
N GLY A 116 2.72 -18.09 20.13
CA GLY A 116 1.45 -17.67 20.74
C GLY A 116 0.25 -17.81 19.80
N TYR A 117 -0.82 -17.09 20.15
CA TYR A 117 -2.12 -17.12 19.47
C TYR A 117 -2.26 -15.95 18.49
N THR A 118 -3.43 -15.75 17.90
CA THR A 118 -3.70 -14.71 16.90
C THR A 118 -4.72 -13.69 17.44
N PRO A 119 -4.43 -12.93 18.52
CA PRO A 119 -5.39 -12.02 19.17
C PRO A 119 -5.57 -10.70 18.39
N THR A 120 -5.99 -10.80 17.13
CA THR A 120 -6.10 -9.68 16.20
C THR A 120 -7.10 -8.63 16.69
N GLY A 121 -8.27 -9.06 17.18
CA GLY A 121 -9.31 -8.14 17.65
C GLY A 121 -8.86 -7.31 18.84
N GLN A 122 -8.28 -7.96 19.84
CA GLN A 122 -7.72 -7.32 21.03
C GLN A 122 -6.64 -6.31 20.64
N ARG A 123 -5.73 -6.67 19.72
CA ARG A 123 -4.63 -5.80 19.35
C ARG A 123 -5.08 -4.61 18.50
N LEU A 124 -6.02 -4.81 17.57
CA LEU A 124 -6.67 -3.70 16.85
C LEU A 124 -7.37 -2.75 17.81
N ASN A 125 -8.13 -3.26 18.80
CA ASN A 125 -8.78 -2.43 19.80
C ASN A 125 -7.78 -1.56 20.59
N ASN A 126 -6.62 -2.14 20.94
CA ASN A 126 -5.55 -1.42 21.66
C ASN A 126 -4.96 -0.26 20.83
N ILE A 127 -5.01 -0.33 19.50
CA ILE A 127 -4.55 0.73 18.59
C ILE A 127 -5.68 1.74 18.33
N LEU A 128 -6.87 1.25 17.94
CA LEU A 128 -8.02 2.06 17.53
C LEU A 128 -8.59 2.88 18.69
N LYS A 129 -8.75 2.28 19.88
CA LYS A 129 -9.39 2.96 21.01
C LYS A 129 -8.65 4.23 21.47
N PRO A 130 -7.32 4.23 21.69
CA PRO A 130 -6.61 5.46 22.01
C PRO A 130 -6.59 6.45 20.84
N TYR A 131 -6.49 5.97 19.60
CA TYR A 131 -6.57 6.84 18.42
C TYR A 131 -7.90 7.59 18.33
N LEU A 132 -9.04 6.88 18.44
CA LEU A 132 -10.37 7.49 18.40
C LEU A 132 -10.60 8.47 19.56
N LYS A 133 -10.01 8.21 20.73
CA LYS A 133 -10.00 9.16 21.85
C LYS A 133 -9.21 10.43 21.56
N ARG A 134 -8.13 10.35 20.77
CA ARG A 134 -7.37 11.53 20.33
C ARG A 134 -8.17 12.30 19.28
N TYR A 135 -8.73 11.60 18.30
CA TYR A 135 -9.57 12.20 17.26
C TYR A 135 -10.80 12.92 17.83
N GLU A 136 -11.51 12.31 18.77
CA GLU A 136 -12.66 12.92 19.47
C GLU A 136 -12.30 14.23 20.21
N LYS A 137 -11.04 14.39 20.65
CA LYS A 137 -10.55 15.62 21.29
C LYS A 137 -10.00 16.64 20.29
N ASN A 138 -9.57 16.17 19.12
CA ASN A 138 -8.95 16.98 18.09
C ASN A 138 -9.26 16.35 16.72
N ASP A 139 -10.27 16.90 16.06
CA ASP A 139 -10.75 16.51 14.72
C ASP A 139 -9.69 16.68 13.62
N LYS A 140 -8.58 17.36 13.91
CA LYS A 140 -7.40 17.48 13.03
C LYS A 140 -6.37 16.37 13.23
N THR A 141 -6.69 15.33 14.00
CA THR A 141 -5.80 14.16 14.14
C THR A 141 -5.60 13.53 12.76
N LYS A 142 -4.34 13.30 12.37
CA LYS A 142 -3.97 12.74 11.06
C LYS A 142 -4.65 11.37 10.89
N PRO A 143 -5.29 11.09 9.73
CA PRO A 143 -5.84 9.78 9.41
C PRO A 143 -4.83 8.65 9.58
N ILE A 144 -5.29 7.44 9.91
CA ILE A 144 -4.41 6.25 10.04
C ILE A 144 -4.76 5.18 9.00
N ASN A 145 -3.74 4.50 8.50
CA ASN A 145 -3.89 3.25 7.75
C ASN A 145 -3.16 2.13 8.50
N ILE A 146 -3.91 1.15 9.02
CA ILE A 146 -3.38 -0.03 9.70
C ILE A 146 -3.26 -1.17 8.69
N ILE A 147 -2.03 -1.56 8.34
CA ILE A 147 -1.76 -2.72 7.49
C ILE A 147 -1.48 -3.93 8.38
N VAL A 148 -2.45 -4.83 8.45
CA VAL A 148 -2.40 -6.09 9.21
C VAL A 148 -1.84 -7.19 8.32
N ILE A 149 -0.65 -7.72 8.62
CA ILE A 149 -0.05 -8.83 7.87
C ILE A 149 -0.24 -10.12 8.67
N THR A 150 -1.03 -11.06 8.14
CA THR A 150 -1.43 -12.30 8.85
C THR A 150 -1.61 -13.47 7.88
N ASP A 151 -1.48 -14.70 8.38
CA ASP A 151 -1.72 -15.93 7.61
C ASP A 151 -3.05 -16.62 7.90
N GLY A 152 -3.82 -16.13 8.88
CA GLY A 152 -4.82 -16.95 9.55
C GLY A 152 -6.06 -16.23 10.05
N GLU A 153 -6.99 -17.05 10.52
CA GLU A 153 -8.18 -16.63 11.26
C GLU A 153 -7.76 -16.17 12.68
N PRO A 154 -8.32 -15.06 13.18
CA PRO A 154 -8.07 -14.60 14.54
C PRO A 154 -8.53 -15.62 15.58
N SER A 155 -7.83 -15.65 16.72
CA SER A 155 -8.21 -16.47 17.88
C SER A 155 -9.26 -15.80 18.78
N ASP A 156 -9.71 -14.59 18.41
CA ASP A 156 -10.64 -13.74 19.13
C ASP A 156 -11.59 -13.01 18.18
N ASP A 157 -12.56 -12.28 18.74
CA ASP A 157 -13.54 -11.48 18.00
C ASP A 157 -12.89 -10.22 17.43
N VAL A 158 -12.73 -10.20 16.10
CA VAL A 158 -12.11 -9.10 15.35
C VAL A 158 -13.14 -8.13 14.79
N GLU A 159 -14.36 -8.62 14.54
CA GLU A 159 -15.49 -7.88 14.00
C GLU A 159 -15.92 -6.77 14.96
N SER A 160 -16.10 -7.11 16.24
CA SER A 160 -16.57 -6.18 17.27
C SER A 160 -15.73 -4.89 17.37
N PRO A 161 -14.39 -4.92 17.52
CA PRO A 161 -13.60 -3.69 17.62
C PRO A 161 -13.63 -2.87 16.33
N ILE A 162 -13.71 -3.50 15.15
CA ILE A 162 -13.82 -2.81 13.86
C ILE A 162 -15.18 -2.10 13.74
N ILE A 163 -16.28 -2.82 13.99
CA ILE A 163 -17.65 -2.27 13.95
C ILE A 163 -17.79 -1.13 14.97
N GLN A 164 -17.25 -1.28 16.17
CA GLN A 164 -17.27 -0.21 17.19
C GLN A 164 -16.50 1.03 16.73
N ALA A 165 -15.36 0.85 16.06
CA ALA A 165 -14.59 1.95 15.51
C ALA A 165 -15.34 2.66 14.38
N ALA A 166 -15.90 1.91 13.42
CA ALA A 166 -16.72 2.41 12.33
C ALA A 166 -17.90 3.25 12.86
N LYS A 167 -18.73 2.68 13.74
CA LYS A 167 -19.88 3.38 14.35
C LYS A 167 -19.46 4.61 15.15
N LYS A 168 -18.30 4.60 15.80
CA LYS A 168 -17.80 5.76 16.53
C LYS A 168 -17.36 6.88 15.58
N LEU A 169 -16.71 6.55 14.47
CA LEU A 169 -16.30 7.52 13.45
C LEU A 169 -17.52 8.19 12.80
N ASP A 170 -18.58 7.44 12.51
CA ASP A 170 -19.83 8.00 11.97
C ASP A 170 -20.49 8.97 12.97
N LYS A 171 -20.52 8.61 14.25
CA LYS A 171 -21.02 9.52 15.31
C LYS A 171 -20.21 10.80 15.46
N LEU A 172 -18.93 10.78 15.07
CA LEU A 172 -18.03 11.93 15.12
C LEU A 172 -18.00 12.70 13.79
N ASP A 173 -18.85 12.36 12.82
CA ASP A 173 -18.87 12.93 11.46
C ASP A 173 -17.48 12.92 10.81
N ALA A 174 -16.72 11.85 11.05
CA ALA A 174 -15.35 11.75 10.57
C ALA A 174 -15.32 11.53 9.05
N PRO A 175 -14.30 12.02 8.33
CA PRO A 175 -14.12 11.67 6.92
C PRO A 175 -14.09 10.15 6.71
N ALA A 176 -14.60 9.67 5.57
CA ALA A 176 -14.66 8.23 5.27
C ALA A 176 -13.29 7.54 5.37
N TRP A 177 -12.22 8.25 5.04
CA TRP A 177 -10.83 7.79 5.05
C TRP A 177 -10.11 8.01 6.39
N GLN A 178 -10.79 8.43 7.47
CA GLN A 178 -10.11 8.75 8.73
C GLN A 178 -9.38 7.55 9.37
N VAL A 179 -9.88 6.34 9.13
CA VAL A 179 -9.28 5.07 9.52
C VAL A 179 -9.46 4.10 8.37
N GLY A 180 -8.38 3.45 7.95
CA GLY A 180 -8.41 2.27 7.11
C GLY A 180 -7.70 1.10 7.80
N ILE A 181 -8.21 -0.11 7.60
CA ILE A 181 -7.63 -1.36 8.04
C ILE A 181 -7.43 -2.24 6.81
N GLN A 182 -6.18 -2.38 6.38
CA GLN A 182 -5.82 -3.25 5.27
C GLN A 182 -5.37 -4.61 5.81
N PHE A 183 -6.12 -5.67 5.55
CA PHE A 183 -5.61 -7.03 5.72
C PHE A 183 -4.75 -7.43 4.53
N PHE A 184 -3.49 -7.75 4.80
CA PHE A 184 -2.52 -8.25 3.84
C PHE A 184 -2.23 -9.72 4.13
N GLN A 185 -2.97 -10.61 3.48
CA GLN A 185 -2.93 -12.04 3.77
C GLN A 185 -1.65 -12.68 3.19
N VAL A 186 -0.81 -13.29 4.03
CA VAL A 186 0.27 -14.19 3.59
C VAL A 186 -0.18 -15.65 3.70
N GLY A 187 0.56 -16.58 3.10
CA GLY A 187 0.14 -17.97 3.02
C GLY A 187 -1.03 -18.19 2.05
N ASN A 188 -1.62 -19.39 2.08
CA ASN A 188 -2.68 -19.78 1.16
C ASN A 188 -3.74 -20.66 1.86
N GLU A 189 -4.09 -20.28 3.07
CA GLU A 189 -5.14 -20.96 3.83
C GLU A 189 -6.51 -20.46 3.35
N PRO A 190 -7.39 -21.35 2.82
CA PRO A 190 -8.69 -20.95 2.28
C PRO A 190 -9.64 -20.35 3.33
N GLY A 191 -9.65 -20.87 4.56
CA GLY A 191 -10.51 -20.38 5.64
C GLY A 191 -10.20 -18.94 6.03
N ALA A 192 -8.92 -18.60 6.17
CA ALA A 192 -8.41 -17.28 6.43
C ALA A 192 -8.78 -16.33 5.30
N ARG A 193 -8.68 -16.79 4.04
CA ARG A 193 -9.10 -15.98 2.89
C ARG A 193 -10.59 -15.69 2.90
N GLU A 194 -11.42 -16.67 3.25
CA GLU A 194 -12.87 -16.49 3.36
C GLU A 194 -13.23 -15.57 4.54
N HIS A 195 -12.60 -15.78 5.70
CA HIS A 195 -12.79 -14.96 6.89
C HIS A 195 -12.40 -13.49 6.65
N LEU A 196 -11.21 -13.23 6.12
CA LEU A 196 -10.77 -11.87 5.80
C LEU A 196 -11.66 -11.20 4.74
N LYS A 197 -12.15 -11.97 3.77
CA LYS A 197 -13.13 -11.47 2.81
C LYS A 197 -14.47 -11.12 3.47
N GLN A 198 -14.90 -11.89 4.46
CA GLN A 198 -16.11 -11.57 5.23
C GLN A 198 -15.93 -10.28 6.03
N LEU A 199 -14.72 -9.97 6.52
CA LEU A 199 -14.43 -8.68 7.16
C LEU A 199 -14.40 -7.51 6.18
N ASP A 200 -14.11 -7.76 4.91
CA ASP A 200 -14.10 -6.75 3.85
C ASP A 200 -15.53 -6.45 3.38
N ASP A 201 -16.23 -7.48 2.89
CA ASP A 201 -17.54 -7.33 2.22
C ASP A 201 -18.74 -7.42 3.19
N GLY A 202 -18.55 -7.99 4.39
CA GLY A 202 -19.65 -8.51 5.23
C GLY A 202 -19.90 -7.78 6.55
N LEU A 203 -19.12 -6.75 6.89
CA LEU A 203 -19.25 -6.08 8.19
C LEU A 203 -20.60 -5.38 8.41
N ALA A 204 -21.18 -4.78 7.36
CA ALA A 204 -22.48 -4.12 7.44
C ALA A 204 -23.60 -5.13 7.80
N GLU A 205 -23.57 -6.31 7.17
CA GLU A 205 -24.51 -7.40 7.44
C GLU A 205 -24.35 -7.91 8.88
N LEU A 206 -23.12 -8.15 9.32
CA LEU A 206 -22.81 -8.60 10.69
C LEU A 206 -23.24 -7.56 11.74
N ALA A 207 -23.07 -6.28 11.44
CA ALA A 207 -23.48 -5.17 12.30
C ALA A 207 -24.99 -4.89 12.29
N LYS A 208 -25.74 -5.51 11.36
CA LYS A 208 -27.15 -5.22 11.04
C LYS A 208 -27.38 -3.73 10.80
N ASP A 209 -26.50 -3.14 10.02
CA ASP A 209 -26.39 -1.70 9.82
C ASP A 209 -25.90 -1.45 8.38
N ASP A 210 -26.84 -1.32 7.44
CA ASP A 210 -26.54 -1.17 6.01
C ASP A 210 -25.81 0.14 5.69
N ASP A 211 -25.87 1.12 6.59
CA ASP A 211 -25.19 2.41 6.48
C ASP A 211 -23.81 2.42 7.19
N LEU A 212 -23.37 1.28 7.74
CA LEU A 212 -22.06 1.18 8.38
C LEU A 212 -20.97 1.56 7.39
N ARG A 213 -20.12 2.52 7.76
CA ARG A 213 -18.98 2.86 6.92
C ARG A 213 -18.07 1.66 6.70
N ASP A 214 -17.68 1.48 5.45
CA ASP A 214 -16.58 0.60 5.11
C ASP A 214 -15.22 1.28 5.39
N ILE A 215 -14.39 0.56 6.14
CA ILE A 215 -13.04 0.91 6.59
C ILE A 215 -12.05 -0.25 6.46
N VAL A 216 -12.48 -1.40 5.90
CA VAL A 216 -11.64 -2.61 5.77
C VAL A 216 -11.38 -2.86 4.29
N ASP A 217 -10.20 -3.38 3.96
CA ASP A 217 -9.92 -3.92 2.63
C ASP A 217 -8.97 -5.10 2.75
N THR A 218 -9.10 -6.10 1.88
CA THR A 218 -8.26 -7.30 1.90
C THR A 218 -7.51 -7.51 0.59
N VAL A 219 -6.21 -7.80 0.71
CA VAL A 219 -5.35 -8.19 -0.42
C VAL A 219 -4.52 -9.40 -0.04
N PRO A 220 -4.55 -10.49 -0.82
CA PRO A 220 -3.58 -11.58 -0.68
C PRO A 220 -2.17 -11.22 -1.19
N PHE A 221 -1.13 -11.75 -0.55
CA PHE A 221 0.27 -11.61 -0.96
C PHE A 221 0.56 -12.30 -2.30
N THR A 222 -0.07 -13.44 -2.52
CA THR A 222 0.00 -14.19 -3.78
C THR A 222 -1.39 -14.37 -4.37
N GLY A 223 -1.47 -14.24 -5.70
CA GLY A 223 -2.69 -14.58 -6.44
C GLY A 223 -3.01 -16.07 -6.36
N ALA A 224 -4.22 -16.44 -6.81
CA ALA A 224 -4.72 -17.82 -6.74
C ALA A 224 -3.83 -18.85 -7.44
N ASP A 225 -3.01 -18.42 -8.40
CA ASP A 225 -2.05 -19.22 -9.17
C ASP A 225 -0.59 -19.07 -8.68
N ASN A 226 -0.38 -18.56 -7.45
CA ASN A 226 0.91 -18.15 -6.89
C ASN A 226 1.60 -17.03 -7.69
N SER A 227 0.83 -16.16 -8.36
CA SER A 227 1.35 -14.96 -9.01
C SER A 227 1.78 -13.91 -7.99
N GLU A 228 2.84 -13.17 -8.31
CA GLU A 228 3.35 -12.08 -7.50
C GLU A 228 2.55 -10.79 -7.72
N LEU A 229 2.48 -9.94 -6.70
CA LEU A 229 1.88 -8.62 -6.78
C LEU A 229 2.58 -7.77 -7.85
N ASN A 230 1.77 -7.13 -8.69
CA ASN A 230 2.25 -6.08 -9.59
C ASN A 230 2.18 -4.71 -8.90
N ALA A 231 2.56 -3.64 -9.61
CA ALA A 231 2.52 -2.29 -9.06
C ALA A 231 1.12 -1.85 -8.57
N ALA A 232 0.04 -2.31 -9.21
CA ALA A 232 -1.33 -2.05 -8.79
C ALA A 232 -1.70 -2.86 -7.53
N GLY A 233 -1.22 -4.09 -7.41
CA GLY A 233 -1.34 -4.89 -6.18
C GLY A 233 -0.68 -4.21 -5.00
N ILE A 234 0.57 -3.77 -5.17
CA ILE A 234 1.30 -3.02 -4.14
C ILE A 234 0.57 -1.73 -3.77
N MET A 235 0.07 -1.00 -4.77
CA MET A 235 -0.74 0.20 -4.56
C MET A 235 -2.00 -0.09 -3.73
N LYS A 236 -2.70 -1.19 -4.00
CA LYS A 236 -3.87 -1.60 -3.22
C LYS A 236 -3.47 -1.92 -1.79
N VAL A 237 -2.37 -2.66 -1.56
CA VAL A 237 -1.89 -2.97 -0.19
C VAL A 237 -1.61 -1.70 0.64
N VAL A 238 -1.03 -0.65 0.05
CA VAL A 238 -0.64 0.53 0.83
C VAL A 238 -1.75 1.59 0.97
N LEU A 239 -2.77 1.57 0.12
CA LEU A 239 -3.79 2.64 0.06
C LEU A 239 -5.24 2.15 -0.10
N GLY A 240 -5.51 0.86 -0.28
CA GLY A 240 -6.83 0.32 -0.60
C GLY A 240 -7.87 0.68 0.44
N SER A 241 -7.57 0.43 1.71
CA SER A 241 -8.44 0.72 2.86
C SER A 241 -8.74 2.21 3.09
N VAL A 242 -7.95 3.14 2.54
CA VAL A 242 -8.10 4.61 2.74
C VAL A 242 -8.42 5.37 1.47
N ASN A 243 -8.39 4.72 0.30
CA ASN A 243 -8.70 5.33 -0.98
C ASN A 243 -9.62 4.40 -1.78
N ARG A 244 -10.92 4.63 -1.64
CA ARG A 244 -11.98 3.86 -2.31
C ARG A 244 -11.88 3.81 -3.85
N ARG A 245 -11.14 4.74 -4.49
CA ARG A 245 -10.91 4.66 -5.95
C ARG A 245 -9.93 3.56 -6.35
N LEU A 246 -9.16 3.06 -5.39
CA LEU A 246 -8.19 1.97 -5.57
C LEU A 246 -8.80 0.61 -5.27
N ASP A 247 -10.08 0.56 -4.88
CA ASP A 247 -10.80 -0.70 -4.82
C ASP A 247 -11.01 -1.23 -6.25
N ARG A 248 -10.12 -2.14 -6.65
CA ARG A 248 -10.01 -2.75 -7.98
C ARG A 248 -10.26 -4.24 -7.86
N LYS A 249 -10.76 -4.85 -8.95
CA LYS A 249 -10.94 -6.31 -9.03
C LYS A 249 -9.61 -7.03 -8.82
N SER A 250 -9.63 -8.08 -8.01
CA SER A 250 -8.45 -8.84 -7.58
C SER A 250 -7.61 -9.39 -8.75
N ALA A 251 -8.22 -9.65 -9.91
CA ALA A 251 -7.54 -10.17 -11.10
C ALA A 251 -6.50 -9.22 -11.70
N ASP A 252 -6.61 -7.91 -11.45
CA ASP A 252 -5.71 -6.90 -12.02
C ASP A 252 -4.51 -6.60 -11.10
N LEU A 253 -4.46 -7.21 -9.91
CA LEU A 253 -3.46 -6.95 -8.87
C LEU A 253 -2.17 -7.78 -9.03
N TYR A 254 -2.22 -8.83 -9.85
CA TYR A 254 -1.13 -9.78 -9.99
C TYR A 254 -0.59 -9.83 -11.42
N ASN A 255 0.66 -10.26 -11.57
CA ASN A 255 1.22 -10.49 -12.89
C ASN A 255 0.56 -11.72 -13.53
N LYS A 256 0.09 -11.60 -14.78
CA LYS A 256 -0.40 -12.76 -15.54
C LYS A 256 0.75 -13.74 -15.75
N ARG A 257 0.59 -14.99 -15.32
CA ARG A 257 1.43 -16.08 -15.79
C ARG A 257 1.12 -16.34 -17.26
N TYR A 258 2.15 -16.28 -18.11
CA TYR A 258 2.10 -16.80 -19.47
C TYR A 258 2.37 -18.30 -19.46
#